data_AF-A0AAN0K4I8-F1
#
_entry.id   AF-A0AAN0K4I8-F1
#
_cell.length_a   1.000
_cell.length_b   1.000
_cell.length_c   1.000
_cell.angle_alpha   90.00
_cell.angle_beta   90.00
_cell.angle_gamma   90.00
#
_symmetry.space_group_name_H-M   'P 1'
#
loop_
_entity.id
_entity.type
_entity.pdbx_description
1 polymer ?
#
loop_
_entity_poly.entity_id
_entity_poly.type
_entity_poly.pdbx_seq_one_letter_code
_entity_poly.pdbx_strand_id
1 'polypeptide(L)'
;MKAGREEALVEYKKEIELLQENVSVTSVQLLMSQKANTHKKDQCTQSLVVDIPTAKSVYTARYDYHPRWSDEISFSKGEQLEIFDNKGDITQWRGRSLVSGDEGLIPSNYVYSLLESLQLLEFILSVKEVSLPVLQKIRNDSSSNDEKASLFLETINDDPIMISALRQDKHE
;
A
#
# COMPACT_ATOMS: atom_id res chain seq x y z
N MET A 1 -6.65 -41.20 32.13
CA MET A 1 -7.36 -40.15 31.38
C MET A 1 -6.43 -39.46 30.37
N LYS A 2 -5.83 -40.20 29.40
CA LYS A 2 -4.95 -39.61 28.37
C LYS A 2 -5.51 -39.68 26.93
N ALA A 3 -6.57 -40.47 26.68
CA ALA A 3 -7.11 -40.69 25.34
C ALA A 3 -7.83 -39.47 24.73
N GLY A 4 -8.64 -38.74 25.51
CA GLY A 4 -9.48 -37.66 24.95
C GLY A 4 -8.76 -36.38 24.51
N ARG A 5 -7.50 -36.16 24.92
CA ARG A 5 -6.72 -34.98 24.48
C ARG A 5 -6.09 -35.17 23.11
N GLU A 6 -5.72 -36.40 22.79
CA GLU A 6 -5.06 -36.74 21.53
C GLU A 6 -6.08 -36.83 20.39
N GLU A 7 -7.29 -37.33 20.68
CA GLU A 7 -8.44 -37.29 19.77
C GLU A 7 -8.85 -35.85 19.41
N ALA A 8 -8.93 -34.94 20.39
CA ALA A 8 -9.24 -33.53 20.14
C ALA A 8 -8.17 -32.84 19.27
N LEU A 9 -6.89 -33.18 19.45
CA LEU A 9 -5.79 -32.66 18.63
C LEU A 9 -5.87 -33.13 17.17
N VAL A 10 -6.32 -34.37 16.93
CA VAL A 10 -6.52 -34.90 15.58
C VAL A 10 -7.71 -34.20 14.91
N GLU A 11 -8.78 -33.95 15.66
CA GLU A 11 -9.95 -33.23 15.17
C GLU A 11 -9.62 -31.78 14.79
N TYR A 12 -8.89 -31.05 15.65
CA TYR A 12 -8.45 -29.70 15.33
C TYR A 12 -7.50 -29.63 14.13
N LYS A 13 -6.61 -30.61 13.96
CA LYS A 13 -5.75 -30.67 12.76
C LYS A 13 -6.57 -30.86 11.49
N LYS A 14 -7.59 -31.72 11.54
CA LYS A 14 -8.47 -31.98 10.39
C LYS A 14 -9.33 -30.76 10.05
N GLU A 15 -9.79 -30.02 11.06
CA GLU A 15 -10.55 -28.78 10.87
C GLU A 15 -9.68 -27.67 10.26
N ILE A 16 -8.43 -27.54 10.70
CA ILE A 16 -7.46 -26.59 10.11
C ILE A 16 -7.18 -26.93 8.65
N GLU A 17 -6.96 -28.21 8.32
CA GLU A 17 -6.69 -28.66 6.95
C GLU A 17 -7.89 -28.39 6.02
N LEU A 18 -9.10 -28.64 6.49
CA LEU A 18 -10.34 -28.33 5.77
C LEU A 18 -10.51 -26.81 5.54
N LEU A 19 -10.18 -25.99 6.55
CA LEU A 19 -10.22 -24.53 6.42
C LEU A 19 -9.19 -24.03 5.40
N GLN A 20 -7.99 -24.60 5.37
CA GLN A 20 -6.96 -24.28 4.38
C GLN A 20 -7.40 -24.63 2.95
N GLU A 21 -8.04 -25.79 2.76
CA GLU A 21 -8.59 -26.20 1.47
C GLU A 21 -9.70 -25.24 0.99
N ASN A 22 -10.63 -24.86 1.87
CA ASN A 22 -11.72 -23.94 1.54
C ASN A 22 -11.22 -22.54 1.15
N VAL A 23 -10.19 -22.02 1.83
CA VAL A 23 -9.54 -20.76 1.45
C VAL A 23 -8.89 -20.86 0.07
N SER A 24 -8.24 -22.00 -0.22
CA SER A 24 -7.59 -22.24 -1.52
C SER A 24 -8.62 -22.33 -2.66
N VAL A 25 -9.72 -23.05 -2.47
CA VAL A 25 -10.81 -23.17 -3.46
C VAL A 25 -11.48 -21.83 -3.73
N THR A 26 -11.75 -21.04 -2.67
CA THR A 26 -12.35 -19.70 -2.79
C THR A 26 -11.44 -18.76 -3.59
N SER A 27 -10.13 -18.82 -3.36
CA SER A 27 -9.14 -18.02 -4.10
C SER A 27 -9.13 -18.37 -5.58
N VAL A 28 -9.19 -19.66 -5.93
CA VAL A 28 -9.24 -20.13 -7.33
C VAL A 28 -10.57 -19.72 -8.00
N GLN A 29 -11.71 -19.83 -7.31
CA GLN A 29 -13.01 -19.39 -7.85
C GLN A 29 -13.05 -17.89 -8.11
N LEU A 30 -12.45 -17.08 -7.23
CA LEU A 30 -12.36 -15.63 -7.42
C LEU A 30 -11.51 -15.28 -8.66
N LEU A 31 -10.37 -15.95 -8.83
CA LEU A 31 -9.50 -15.76 -10.01
C LEU A 31 -10.21 -16.16 -11.32
N MET A 32 -10.98 -17.24 -11.30
CA MET A 32 -11.72 -17.72 -12.49
C MET A 32 -12.92 -16.82 -12.82
N SER A 33 -13.56 -16.23 -11.81
CA SER A 33 -14.70 -15.31 -11.99
C SER A 33 -14.27 -13.96 -12.56
N GLN A 34 -13.04 -13.50 -12.28
CA GLN A 34 -12.48 -12.29 -12.87
C GLN A 34 -12.17 -12.43 -14.38
N LYS A 35 -11.98 -13.66 -14.87
CA LYS A 35 -11.61 -13.93 -16.28
C LYS A 35 -12.79 -13.99 -17.24
N ALA A 36 -14.04 -13.96 -16.74
CA ALA A 36 -15.24 -14.17 -17.55
C ALA A 36 -15.93 -12.89 -18.05
N ASN A 37 -15.41 -11.69 -17.74
CA ASN A 37 -16.10 -10.42 -18.03
C ASN A 37 -15.28 -9.48 -18.93
N THR A 38 -14.89 -9.95 -20.12
CA THR A 38 -14.42 -9.09 -21.21
C THR A 38 -14.89 -9.62 -22.57
N HIS A 39 -16.02 -9.11 -23.06
CA HIS A 39 -16.40 -9.26 -24.46
C HIS A 39 -16.93 -7.94 -25.06
N LYS A 40 -16.26 -7.52 -26.14
CA LYS A 40 -16.60 -6.54 -27.20
C LYS A 40 -16.25 -5.07 -26.92
N LYS A 41 -15.29 -4.51 -27.67
CA LYS A 41 -15.51 -3.99 -29.05
C LYS A 41 -14.17 -3.71 -29.76
N ASP A 42 -14.24 -3.77 -31.08
CA ASP A 42 -13.17 -4.00 -32.06
C ASP A 42 -12.23 -2.81 -32.40
N GLN A 43 -10.97 -3.17 -32.66
CA GLN A 43 -9.93 -2.62 -33.57
C GLN A 43 -9.97 -1.16 -34.10
N CYS A 44 -8.89 -0.40 -33.82
CA CYS A 44 -8.00 0.19 -34.84
C CYS A 44 -6.67 0.68 -34.21
N THR A 45 -5.58 0.48 -34.94
CA THR A 45 -4.16 0.59 -34.61
C THR A 45 -3.69 1.98 -34.14
N GLN A 46 -3.03 2.07 -32.97
CA GLN A 46 -1.72 2.74 -32.71
C GLN A 46 -1.47 2.99 -31.21
N SER A 47 -0.24 2.70 -30.80
CA SER A 47 0.40 2.93 -29.48
C SER A 47 -0.09 2.09 -28.29
N LEU A 48 0.75 1.12 -27.90
CA LEU A 48 0.62 0.34 -26.68
C LEU A 48 0.95 1.21 -25.45
N VAL A 49 0.00 2.05 -25.03
CA VAL A 49 -0.14 2.43 -23.63
C VAL A 49 -1.28 1.60 -23.09
N VAL A 50 -0.94 0.44 -22.52
CA VAL A 50 -1.90 -0.35 -21.75
C VAL A 50 -2.16 0.44 -20.47
N ASP A 51 -3.25 1.22 -20.46
CA ASP A 51 -3.85 1.75 -19.25
C ASP A 51 -4.28 0.56 -18.38
N ILE A 52 -3.35 0.09 -17.56
CA ILE A 52 -3.67 -0.70 -16.38
C ILE A 52 -4.60 0.20 -15.58
N PRO A 53 -5.84 -0.22 -15.24
CA PRO A 53 -6.67 0.53 -14.31
C PRO A 53 -5.83 0.73 -13.06
N THR A 54 -5.40 1.97 -12.81
CA THR A 54 -4.54 2.28 -11.67
C THR A 54 -5.26 1.77 -10.44
N ALA A 55 -4.71 0.73 -9.81
CA ALA A 55 -5.32 0.11 -8.66
C ALA A 55 -5.52 1.21 -7.61
N LYS A 56 -6.80 1.55 -7.36
CA LYS A 56 -7.19 2.57 -6.41
C LYS A 56 -6.55 2.23 -5.07
N SER A 57 -5.61 3.07 -4.65
CA SER A 57 -4.78 2.82 -3.48
C SER A 57 -5.28 3.67 -2.33
N VAL A 58 -5.50 3.03 -1.18
CA VAL A 58 -5.97 3.72 0.03
C VAL A 58 -4.76 4.22 0.82
N TYR A 59 -4.81 5.50 1.15
CA TYR A 59 -3.83 6.21 1.95
C TYR A 59 -4.48 6.76 3.21
N THR A 60 -3.68 6.98 4.25
CA THR A 60 -4.08 7.56 5.52
C THR A 60 -3.46 8.95 5.66
N ALA A 61 -4.27 9.93 6.07
CA ALA A 61 -3.81 11.27 6.37
C ALA A 61 -2.96 11.29 7.66
N ARG A 62 -1.77 11.87 7.60
CA ARG A 62 -0.87 12.03 8.75
C ARG A 62 -1.26 13.20 9.65
N TYR A 63 -1.88 14.22 9.05
CA TYR A 63 -2.22 15.49 9.68
C TYR A 63 -3.57 15.98 9.16
N ASP A 64 -4.19 16.88 9.91
CA ASP A 64 -5.31 17.66 9.40
C ASP A 64 -4.81 18.55 8.26
N TYR A 65 -5.62 18.71 7.23
CA TYR A 65 -5.28 19.52 6.08
C TYR A 65 -6.44 20.42 5.68
N HIS A 66 -6.10 21.69 5.44
CA HIS A 66 -7.02 22.69 4.94
C HIS A 66 -6.53 23.13 3.55
N PRO A 67 -7.40 23.10 2.53
CA PRO A 67 -7.03 23.42 1.16
C PRO A 67 -6.56 24.87 1.04
N ARG A 68 -5.50 25.07 0.27
CA ARG A 68 -4.95 26.39 -0.08
C ARG A 68 -5.53 26.91 -1.38
N TRP A 69 -5.88 26.00 -2.28
CA TRP A 69 -6.50 26.30 -3.58
C TRP A 69 -7.85 25.58 -3.72
N SER A 70 -8.68 26.08 -4.65
CA SER A 70 -10.07 25.63 -4.81
C SER A 70 -10.20 24.22 -5.38
N ASP A 71 -9.13 23.68 -5.95
CA ASP A 71 -9.03 22.34 -6.50
C ASP A 71 -8.50 21.30 -5.49
N GLU A 72 -8.10 21.72 -4.28
CA GLU A 72 -7.69 20.85 -3.19
C GLU A 72 -8.87 20.50 -2.26
N ILE A 73 -8.77 19.36 -1.56
CA ILE A 73 -9.77 18.91 -0.58
C ILE A 73 -9.25 18.99 0.86
N SER A 74 -10.16 19.22 1.81
CA SER A 74 -9.87 19.10 3.25
C SER A 74 -10.01 17.67 3.75
N PHE A 75 -9.21 17.29 4.73
CA PHE A 75 -9.31 15.99 5.42
C PHE A 75 -8.70 16.07 6.81
N SER A 76 -9.09 15.15 7.69
CA SER A 76 -8.60 15.08 9.08
C SER A 76 -7.48 14.06 9.23
N LYS A 77 -6.64 14.22 10.25
CA LYS A 77 -5.63 13.22 10.63
C LYS A 77 -6.30 11.85 10.86
N GLY A 78 -5.69 10.81 10.29
CA GLY A 78 -6.18 9.44 10.36
C GLY A 78 -7.27 9.10 9.34
N GLU A 79 -7.75 10.08 8.57
CA GLU A 79 -8.74 9.86 7.53
C GLU A 79 -8.19 9.04 6.37
N GLN A 80 -9.04 8.17 5.81
CA GLN A 80 -8.68 7.37 4.64
C GLN A 80 -9.05 8.09 3.35
N LEU A 81 -8.11 8.13 2.41
CA LEU A 81 -8.19 8.81 1.13
C LEU A 81 -7.93 7.78 0.03
N GLU A 82 -8.81 7.73 -0.97
CA GLU A 82 -8.64 6.92 -2.16
C GLU A 82 -7.87 7.74 -3.21
N ILE A 83 -6.68 7.29 -3.61
CA ILE A 83 -5.85 7.96 -4.61
C ILE A 83 -6.03 7.30 -5.98
N PHE A 84 -6.35 8.11 -6.99
CA PHE A 84 -6.62 7.69 -8.37
C PHE A 84 -5.42 7.92 -9.29
N ASP A 85 -4.71 9.04 -9.10
CA ASP A 85 -3.56 9.43 -9.89
C ASP A 85 -2.47 9.96 -8.96
N ASN A 86 -1.36 9.23 -8.96
CA ASN A 86 -0.12 9.54 -8.25
C ASN A 86 1.10 9.53 -9.18
N LYS A 87 0.90 9.54 -10.50
CA LYS A 87 1.98 9.34 -11.49
C LYS A 87 2.42 10.64 -12.16
N GLY A 88 1.55 11.65 -12.22
CA GLY A 88 1.82 12.91 -12.92
C GLY A 88 2.71 13.89 -12.13
N ASP A 89 2.44 14.06 -10.84
CA ASP A 89 3.15 14.98 -9.95
C ASP A 89 3.47 14.27 -8.63
N ILE A 90 4.69 14.42 -8.14
CA ILE A 90 5.12 13.82 -6.88
C ILE A 90 4.56 14.55 -5.66
N THR A 91 4.21 15.82 -5.80
CA THR A 91 3.79 16.74 -4.73
C THR A 91 2.27 16.82 -4.57
N GLN A 92 1.51 16.66 -5.66
CA GLN A 92 0.06 16.73 -5.66
C GLN A 92 -0.57 15.55 -6.40
N TRP A 93 -1.43 14.83 -5.69
CA TRP A 93 -2.13 13.65 -6.22
C TRP A 93 -3.61 13.90 -6.32
N ARG A 94 -4.29 13.19 -7.22
CA ARG A 94 -5.74 13.27 -7.34
C ARG A 94 -6.41 12.12 -6.60
N GLY A 95 -7.39 12.43 -5.77
CA GLY A 95 -8.10 11.43 -5.00
C GLY A 95 -9.43 11.90 -4.43
N ARG A 96 -9.97 11.10 -3.52
CA ARG A 96 -11.25 11.31 -2.85
C ARG A 96 -11.15 11.03 -1.36
N SER A 97 -11.79 11.87 -0.53
CA SER A 97 -12.06 11.54 0.86
C SER A 97 -13.07 10.40 0.98
N LEU A 98 -12.75 9.37 1.76
CA LEU A 98 -13.72 8.32 2.09
C LEU A 98 -14.73 8.74 3.18
N VAL A 99 -14.52 9.91 3.81
CA VAL A 99 -15.41 10.45 4.84
C VAL A 99 -16.39 11.46 4.25
N SER A 100 -15.91 12.50 3.56
CA SER A 100 -16.78 13.53 2.96
C SER A 100 -17.27 13.15 1.56
N GLY A 101 -16.53 12.30 0.85
CA GLY A 101 -16.78 11.98 -0.56
C GLY A 101 -16.25 13.03 -1.54
N ASP A 102 -15.63 14.11 -1.05
CA ASP A 102 -15.08 15.18 -1.89
C ASP A 102 -13.89 14.68 -2.72
N GLU A 103 -13.82 15.14 -3.96
CA GLU A 103 -12.74 14.82 -4.90
C GLU A 103 -11.92 16.06 -5.24
N GLY A 104 -10.60 15.89 -5.29
CA GLY A 104 -9.69 16.96 -5.69
C GLY A 104 -8.24 16.58 -5.49
N LEU A 105 -7.41 17.60 -5.39
CA LEU A 105 -5.98 17.47 -5.15
C LEU A 105 -5.69 17.26 -3.67
N ILE A 106 -4.76 16.35 -3.42
CA ILE A 106 -4.29 15.93 -2.11
C ILE A 106 -2.77 16.09 -2.14
N PRO A 107 -2.19 16.91 -1.24
CA PRO A 107 -0.75 17.00 -1.13
C PRO A 107 -0.17 15.66 -0.69
N SER A 108 0.72 15.08 -1.50
CA SER A 108 1.20 13.72 -1.26
C SER A 108 1.92 13.62 0.09
N ASN A 109 2.62 14.66 0.53
CA ASN A 109 3.37 14.70 1.80
C ASN A 109 2.48 14.61 3.05
N TYR A 110 1.17 14.77 2.91
CA TYR A 110 0.21 14.63 4.02
C TYR A 110 -0.33 13.20 4.15
N VAL A 111 -0.02 12.31 3.21
CA VAL A 111 -0.63 10.99 3.16
C VAL A 111 0.40 9.89 3.00
N TYR A 112 0.09 8.72 3.55
CA TYR A 112 0.92 7.51 3.41
C TYR A 112 0.05 6.27 3.33
N SER A 113 0.57 5.22 2.69
CA SER A 113 -0.05 3.89 2.71
C SER A 113 0.92 2.90 3.33
N LEU A 114 0.41 1.92 4.07
CA LEU A 114 1.26 0.83 4.59
C LEU A 114 1.93 0.07 3.44
N LEU A 115 1.20 -0.18 2.35
CA LEU A 115 1.74 -0.86 1.18
C LEU A 115 2.90 -0.07 0.56
N GLU A 116 2.74 1.25 0.39
CA GLU A 116 3.80 2.12 -0.11
C GLU A 116 4.99 2.14 0.85
N SER A 117 4.74 2.23 2.16
CA SER A 117 5.80 2.26 3.17
C SER A 117 6.67 0.99 3.10
N LEU A 118 6.04 -0.18 2.90
CA LEU A 118 6.76 -1.44 2.71
C LEU A 118 7.55 -1.47 1.39
N GLN A 119 6.98 -0.94 0.31
CA GLN A 119 7.69 -0.83 -0.97
C GLN A 119 8.90 0.12 -0.90
N LEU A 120 8.80 1.20 -0.12
CA LEU A 120 9.91 2.12 0.13
C LEU A 120 10.99 1.46 1.00
N LEU A 121 10.61 0.69 2.02
CA LEU A 121 11.56 -0.09 2.80
C LEU A 121 12.31 -1.10 1.92
N GLU A 122 11.61 -1.85 1.09
CA GLU A 122 12.20 -2.80 0.14
C GLU A 122 13.20 -2.09 -0.79
N PHE A 123 12.82 -0.92 -1.32
CA PHE A 123 13.71 -0.08 -2.13
C PHE A 123 14.99 0.29 -1.38
N ILE A 124 14.89 0.85 -0.17
CA ILE A 124 16.05 1.25 0.65
C ILE A 124 16.99 0.07 0.95
N LEU A 125 16.43 -1.10 1.20
CA LEU A 125 17.19 -2.32 1.45
C LEU A 125 17.87 -2.87 0.19
N SER A 126 17.32 -2.58 -0.99
CA SER A 126 17.83 -3.07 -2.27
C SER A 126 18.87 -2.16 -2.93
N VAL A 127 18.81 -0.84 -2.68
CA VAL A 127 19.73 0.11 -3.30
C VAL A 127 21.14 0.05 -2.68
N LYS A 128 22.15 0.23 -3.54
CA LYS A 128 23.57 0.23 -3.12
C LYS A 128 23.90 1.43 -2.24
N GLU A 129 23.30 2.58 -2.51
CA GLU A 129 23.49 3.82 -1.75
C GLU A 129 22.12 4.45 -1.47
N VAL A 130 21.97 5.03 -0.28
CA VAL A 130 20.76 5.75 0.15
C VAL A 130 21.20 7.16 0.52
N SER A 131 20.47 8.18 0.08
CA SER A 131 20.86 9.58 0.25
C SER A 131 20.81 10.03 1.72
N LEU A 132 19.81 9.55 2.49
CA LEU A 132 19.55 10.01 3.84
C LEU A 132 20.36 9.23 4.90
N PRO A 133 21.17 9.89 5.75
CA PRO A 133 22.01 9.22 6.75
C PRO A 133 21.22 8.37 7.75
N VAL A 134 20.02 8.79 8.12
CA VAL A 134 19.15 8.01 9.03
C VAL A 134 18.75 6.68 8.40
N LEU A 135 18.47 6.65 7.10
CA LEU A 135 18.12 5.43 6.38
C LEU A 135 19.34 4.54 6.15
N GLN A 136 20.52 5.12 5.94
CA GLN A 136 21.77 4.35 5.90
C GLN A 136 22.01 3.59 7.21
N LYS A 137 21.73 4.24 8.37
CA LYS A 137 21.82 3.59 9.67
C LYS A 137 20.86 2.40 9.77
N ILE A 138 19.58 2.59 9.42
CA ILE A 138 18.57 1.51 9.43
C ILE A 138 18.98 0.37 8.52
N ARG A 139 19.42 0.68 7.29
CA ARG A 139 19.84 -0.32 6.30
C ARG A 139 21.02 -1.16 6.79
N ASN A 140 22.06 -0.48 7.30
CA ASN A 140 23.32 -1.11 7.69
C ASN A 140 23.29 -1.72 9.10
N ASP A 141 22.20 -1.52 9.86
CA ASP A 141 22.03 -2.10 11.18
C ASP A 141 22.08 -3.64 11.12
N SER A 142 22.59 -4.30 12.16
CA SER A 142 22.68 -5.78 12.20
C SER A 142 21.39 -6.47 12.62
N SER A 143 20.34 -5.71 12.95
CA SER A 143 19.01 -6.20 13.30
C SER A 143 18.33 -6.99 12.19
N SER A 144 17.31 -7.74 12.58
CA SER A 144 16.42 -8.47 11.66
C SER A 144 15.65 -7.52 10.74
N ASN A 145 15.18 -8.03 9.60
CA ASN A 145 14.36 -7.22 8.68
C ASN A 145 13.08 -6.69 9.35
N ASP A 146 12.51 -7.43 10.30
CA ASP A 146 11.29 -7.04 11.02
C ASP A 146 11.55 -5.86 11.98
N GLU A 147 12.70 -5.87 12.67
CA GLU A 147 13.14 -4.76 13.52
C GLU A 147 13.46 -3.51 12.68
N LYS A 148 14.12 -3.69 11.53
CA LYS A 148 14.36 -2.59 10.57
C LYS A 148 13.07 -2.01 10.03
N ALA A 149 12.08 -2.85 9.74
CA ALA A 149 10.77 -2.40 9.29
C ALA A 149 10.08 -1.55 10.37
N SER A 150 10.16 -1.98 11.62
CA SER A 150 9.59 -1.25 12.77
C SER A 150 10.26 0.11 12.93
N LEU A 151 11.60 0.15 12.92
CA LEU A 151 12.38 1.39 13.03
C LEU A 151 12.14 2.33 11.84
N PHE A 152 11.96 1.78 10.64
CA PHE A 152 11.61 2.54 9.45
C PHE A 152 10.22 3.18 9.58
N LEU A 153 9.21 2.41 10.00
CA LEU A 153 7.86 2.92 10.20
C LEU A 153 7.79 4.01 11.29
N GLU A 154 8.59 3.87 12.35
CA GLU A 154 8.76 4.91 13.36
C GLU A 154 9.41 6.16 12.76
N THR A 155 10.52 6.00 12.04
CA THR A 155 11.25 7.11 11.40
C THR A 155 10.38 7.89 10.42
N ILE A 156 9.61 7.22 9.56
CA ILE A 156 8.74 7.90 8.61
C ILE A 156 7.58 8.61 9.30
N ASN A 157 7.14 8.15 10.48
CA ASN A 157 6.06 8.78 11.24
C ASN A 157 6.54 10.01 12.00
N ASP A 158 7.74 9.95 12.56
CA ASP A 158 8.36 11.05 13.32
C ASP A 158 8.79 12.21 12.45
N ASP A 159 9.31 11.93 11.25
CA ASP A 159 9.77 12.95 10.31
C ASP A 159 8.75 13.13 9.14
N PRO A 160 8.04 14.27 9.06
CA PRO A 160 7.09 14.55 7.98
C PRO A 160 7.73 14.59 6.60
N ILE A 161 9.02 14.87 6.50
CA ILE A 161 9.73 15.05 5.22
C ILE A 161 10.19 13.71 4.64
N MET A 162 10.35 12.69 5.50
CA MET A 162 10.97 11.41 5.14
C MET A 162 10.27 10.70 3.98
N ILE A 163 8.93 10.59 4.03
CA ILE A 163 8.18 9.90 2.96
C ILE A 163 8.31 10.63 1.62
N SER A 164 8.30 11.95 1.63
CA SER A 164 8.41 12.75 0.41
C SER A 164 9.81 12.65 -0.20
N ALA A 165 10.85 12.70 0.63
CA ALA A 165 12.22 12.50 0.20
C ALA A 165 12.42 11.10 -0.41
N LEU A 166 11.84 10.07 0.22
CA LEU A 166 11.89 8.70 -0.27
C LEU A 166 11.18 8.49 -1.61
N ARG A 167 10.05 9.17 -1.82
CA ARG A 167 9.38 9.18 -3.12
C ARG A 167 10.29 9.81 -4.18
N GLN A 168 10.96 10.92 -3.86
CA GLN A 168 11.84 11.60 -4.80
C GLN A 168 13.02 10.70 -5.20
N ASP A 169 13.70 10.11 -4.21
CA ASP A 169 14.82 9.18 -4.43
C ASP A 169 14.43 7.96 -5.28
N LYS A 170 13.19 7.45 -5.12
CA LYS A 170 12.71 6.30 -5.90
C LYS A 170 12.40 6.65 -7.36
N HIS A 171 12.14 7.92 -7.66
CA HIS A 171 11.84 8.39 -9.01
C HIS A 171 13.09 8.80 -9.81
N GLU A 172 14.25 8.94 -9.16
CA GLU A 172 15.55 9.23 -9.78
C GLU A 172 16.31 7.96 -10.20
#